data_AF-A0A410ME73-F1
#
_entry.id   AF-A0A410ME73-F1
#
_cell.length_a   1.000
_cell.length_b   1.000
_cell.length_c   1.000
_cell.angle_alpha   90.00
_cell.angle_beta   90.00
_cell.angle_gamma   90.00
#
_symmetry.space_group_name_H-M   'P 1'
#
loop_
_entity.id
_entity.type
_entity.pdbx_description
1 polymer ?
#
loop_
_entity_poly.entity_id
_entity_poly.type
_entity_poly.pdbx_seq_one_letter_code
_entity_poly.pdbx_strand_id
1 'polypeptide(L)'
;MSRTISRGNNLIFHTDPGGQTIRAGKWVDVTKSYPDGINVSPFYTIRVFGGNRVVSEGPVTFKLIMKIDQVSFLMLDTITVSPGEQFTKTYDVPGTGLAIKAEADVGGGIDAVDVAVFGYKF
;
A
#
# COMPACT_ATOMS: atom_id res chain seq x y z
N MET A 1 -19.88 -10.24 -0.60
CA MET A 1 -20.66 -9.33 0.25
C MET A 1 -20.30 -7.90 -0.15
N SER A 2 -21.25 -7.13 -0.68
CA SER A 2 -21.02 -5.73 -1.07
C SER A 2 -20.98 -4.87 0.18
N ARG A 3 -19.81 -4.33 0.54
CA ARG A 3 -19.68 -3.35 1.63
C ARG A 3 -20.30 -2.05 1.10
N THR A 4 -21.46 -1.64 1.63
CA THR A 4 -22.06 -0.35 1.27
C THR A 4 -21.07 0.76 1.60
N ILE A 5 -20.54 1.42 0.57
CA ILE A 5 -19.54 2.49 0.74
C ILE A 5 -20.26 3.71 1.30
N SER A 6 -19.89 4.13 2.51
CA SER A 6 -20.44 5.31 3.16
C SER A 6 -19.78 6.59 2.65
N ARG A 7 -20.48 7.72 2.75
CA ARG A 7 -19.87 9.05 2.55
C ARG A 7 -18.76 9.28 3.57
N GLY A 8 -17.70 9.99 3.18
CA GLY A 8 -16.55 10.30 4.02
C GLY A 8 -15.34 9.38 3.80
N ASN A 9 -14.51 9.25 4.83
CA ASN A 9 -13.30 8.42 4.80
C ASN A 9 -13.64 6.96 5.14
N ASN A 10 -13.38 6.06 4.20
CA ASN A 10 -13.65 4.63 4.36
C ASN A 10 -12.32 3.89 4.44
N LEU A 11 -12.09 3.09 5.48
CA LEU A 11 -10.97 2.15 5.51
C LEU A 11 -11.22 1.02 4.51
N ILE A 12 -10.40 0.95 3.47
CA ILE A 12 -10.55 -0.02 2.37
C ILE A 12 -9.53 -1.15 2.41
N PHE A 13 -8.37 -0.93 3.05
CA PHE A 13 -7.35 -1.95 3.24
C PHE A 13 -6.50 -1.62 4.46
N HIS A 14 -6.03 -2.64 5.18
CA HIS A 14 -4.91 -2.53 6.09
C HIS A 14 -4.17 -3.87 6.18
N THR A 15 -2.89 -3.84 6.56
CA THR A 15 -2.14 -5.05 6.91
C THR A 15 -2.68 -5.67 8.20
N ASP A 16 -2.52 -6.99 8.34
CA ASP A 16 -2.89 -7.71 9.56
C ASP A 16 -2.06 -7.24 10.77
N PRO A 17 -2.57 -7.44 12.00
CA PRO A 17 -1.81 -7.20 13.22
C PRO A 17 -0.48 -7.98 13.18
N GLY A 18 0.63 -7.26 13.32
CA GLY A 18 1.98 -7.82 13.14
C GLY A 18 2.71 -7.30 11.91
N GLY A 19 1.97 -6.69 10.97
CA GLY A 19 2.53 -6.14 9.74
C GLY A 19 2.91 -7.23 8.74
N GLN A 20 3.33 -6.81 7.56
CA GLN A 20 3.85 -7.70 6.53
C GLN A 20 5.37 -7.79 6.67
N THR A 21 5.89 -8.99 6.87
CA THR A 21 7.33 -9.23 6.97
C THR A 21 7.97 -9.36 5.58
N ILE A 22 9.18 -8.82 5.44
CA ILE A 22 10.00 -8.80 4.23
C ILE A 22 11.41 -9.25 4.60
N ARG A 23 12.03 -10.11 3.79
CA ARG A 23 13.44 -10.49 3.98
C ARG A 23 14.34 -9.60 3.12
N ALA A 24 15.58 -9.39 3.56
CA ALA A 24 16.64 -8.70 2.84
C ALA A 24 16.64 -8.98 1.33
N GLY A 25 16.65 -7.93 0.51
CA GLY A 25 16.69 -8.05 -0.95
C GLY A 25 15.51 -8.80 -1.58
N LYS A 26 14.41 -8.97 -0.84
CA LYS A 26 13.15 -9.52 -1.35
C LYS A 26 12.09 -8.44 -1.41
N TRP A 27 11.11 -8.69 -2.26
CA TRP A 27 9.89 -7.92 -2.32
C TRP A 27 8.72 -8.80 -1.89
N VAL A 28 7.68 -8.15 -1.37
CA VAL A 28 6.38 -8.75 -1.10
C VAL A 28 5.30 -7.92 -1.76
N ASP A 29 4.28 -8.60 -2.29
CA ASP A 29 3.02 -7.95 -2.63
C ASP A 29 2.19 -7.83 -1.35
N VAL A 30 2.13 -6.61 -0.81
CA VAL A 30 1.36 -6.31 0.40
C VAL A 30 -0.14 -6.52 0.14
N THR A 31 -0.55 -6.38 -1.11
CA THR A 31 -1.93 -6.55 -1.58
C THR A 31 -2.19 -7.91 -2.20
N LYS A 32 -1.36 -8.94 -1.95
CA LYS A 32 -1.48 -10.28 -2.57
C LYS A 32 -2.88 -10.93 -2.49
N SER A 33 -3.66 -10.61 -1.47
CA SER A 33 -5.03 -11.11 -1.28
C SER A 33 -6.05 -10.45 -2.22
N TYR A 34 -5.61 -9.45 -3.00
CA TYR A 34 -6.38 -8.66 -3.95
C TYR A 34 -5.74 -8.79 -5.33
N PRO A 35 -6.05 -9.85 -6.10
CA PRO A 35 -5.39 -10.13 -7.38
C PRO A 35 -5.57 -9.01 -8.42
N ASP A 36 -6.65 -8.24 -8.32
CA ASP A 36 -6.92 -7.05 -9.15
C ASP A 36 -6.48 -5.73 -8.50
N GLY A 37 -5.81 -5.80 -7.34
CA GLY A 37 -5.55 -4.68 -6.45
C GLY A 37 -6.75 -4.34 -5.57
N ILE A 38 -6.53 -3.45 -4.60
CA ILE A 38 -7.58 -2.86 -3.77
C ILE A 38 -8.50 -2.06 -4.70
N ASN A 39 -9.80 -2.37 -4.71
CA ASN A 39 -10.75 -1.63 -5.53
C ASN A 39 -10.87 -0.18 -5.04
N VAL A 40 -10.39 0.76 -5.84
CA VAL A 40 -10.41 2.20 -5.57
C VAL A 40 -11.39 2.96 -6.46
N SER A 41 -11.93 2.33 -7.51
CA SER A 41 -12.89 2.92 -8.46
C SER A 41 -14.07 3.69 -7.85
N PRO A 42 -14.61 3.36 -6.66
CA PRO A 42 -15.76 4.08 -6.12
C PRO A 42 -15.41 5.40 -5.43
N PHE A 43 -14.12 5.73 -5.29
CA PHE A 43 -13.62 6.85 -4.49
C PHE A 43 -13.02 7.94 -5.39
N TYR A 44 -13.08 9.18 -4.93
CA TYR A 44 -12.47 10.32 -5.64
C TYR A 44 -10.97 10.42 -5.34
N THR A 45 -10.62 10.22 -4.08
CA THR A 45 -9.23 10.23 -3.61
C THR A 45 -8.97 9.04 -2.71
N ILE A 46 -7.70 8.64 -2.68
CA ILE A 46 -7.18 7.64 -1.75
C ILE A 46 -6.12 8.26 -0.87
N ARG A 47 -6.15 7.92 0.41
CA ARG A 47 -5.07 8.22 1.35
C ARG A 47 -4.35 6.92 1.68
N VAL A 48 -3.06 6.89 1.39
CA VAL A 48 -2.19 5.75 1.67
C VAL A 48 -1.29 6.12 2.84
N PHE A 49 -1.37 5.31 3.88
CA PHE A 49 -0.43 5.26 4.99
C PHE A 49 0.48 4.06 4.78
N GLY A 50 1.78 4.26 4.98
CA GLY A 50 2.73 3.17 5.06
C GLY A 50 3.81 3.47 6.10
N GLY A 51 4.28 2.45 6.78
CA GLY A 51 5.30 2.60 7.81
C GLY A 51 6.26 1.43 7.80
N ASN A 52 7.53 1.74 8.05
CA ASN A 52 8.56 0.75 8.33
C ASN A 52 8.73 0.68 9.85
N ARG A 53 8.50 -0.49 10.44
CA ARG A 53 8.51 -0.62 11.90
C ARG A 53 9.91 -0.35 12.45
N VAL A 54 9.99 0.08 13.72
CA VAL A 54 11.26 0.35 14.39
C VAL A 54 12.15 -0.89 14.56
N VAL A 55 11.54 -2.09 14.49
CA VAL A 55 12.23 -3.38 14.60
C VAL A 55 12.85 -3.85 13.28
N SER A 56 12.61 -3.13 12.19
CA SER A 56 13.17 -3.45 10.88
C SER A 56 14.68 -3.20 10.85
N GLU A 57 15.38 -4.00 10.06
CA GLU A 57 16.83 -3.97 9.97
C GLU A 57 17.36 -3.09 8.83
N GLY A 58 16.48 -2.62 7.93
CA GLY A 58 16.86 -1.74 6.84
C GLY A 58 15.72 -0.86 6.29
N PRO A 59 16.07 0.04 5.35
CA PRO A 59 15.07 0.82 4.63
C PRO A 59 14.19 -0.06 3.74
N VAL A 60 12.92 0.32 3.64
CA VAL A 60 11.96 -0.37 2.76
C VAL A 60 11.41 0.62 1.74
N THR A 61 11.39 0.19 0.48
CA THR A 61 10.82 0.93 -0.64
C THR A 61 9.43 0.42 -0.97
N PHE A 62 8.44 1.29 -0.83
CA PHE A 62 7.05 1.06 -1.20
C PHE A 62 6.82 1.54 -2.63
N LYS A 63 6.23 0.68 -3.45
CA LYS A 63 5.82 0.96 -4.83
C LYS A 63 4.31 0.89 -4.90
N LEU A 64 3.69 2.04 -5.13
CA LEU A 64 2.25 2.15 -5.33
C LEU A 64 1.98 2.02 -6.82
N ILE A 65 1.24 0.99 -7.21
CA ILE A 65 0.98 0.66 -8.60
C ILE A 65 -0.52 0.78 -8.83
N MET A 66 -0.91 1.67 -9.73
CA MET A 66 -2.31 1.85 -10.09
C MET A 66 -2.67 1.00 -11.29
N LYS A 67 -3.81 0.32 -11.21
CA LYS A 67 -4.44 -0.35 -12.34
C LYS A 67 -5.38 0.64 -13.02
N ILE A 68 -5.12 0.95 -14.28
CA ILE A 68 -5.97 1.76 -15.15
C ILE A 68 -6.61 0.81 -16.16
N ASP A 69 -7.94 0.76 -16.13
CA ASP A 69 -8.74 -0.12 -16.99
C ASP A 69 -8.37 -1.62 -16.81
N GLN A 70 -8.65 -2.48 -17.80
CA GLN A 70 -8.52 -3.93 -17.65
C GLN A 70 -7.07 -4.46 -17.61
N VAL A 71 -6.07 -3.72 -18.11
CA VAL A 71 -4.74 -4.30 -18.37
C VAL A 71 -3.54 -3.39 -18.06
N SER A 72 -3.73 -2.08 -17.82
CA SER A 72 -2.59 -1.16 -17.64
C SER A 72 -2.22 -1.01 -16.17
N PHE A 73 -0.98 -1.33 -15.82
CA PHE A 73 -0.40 -1.03 -14.51
C PHE A 73 0.59 0.12 -14.65
N LEU A 74 0.32 1.24 -13.97
CA LEU A 74 1.21 2.40 -13.94
C LEU A 74 1.75 2.61 -12.53
N MET A 75 3.02 2.98 -12.42
CA MET A 75 3.59 3.39 -11.13
C MET A 75 2.97 4.74 -10.73
N LEU A 76 2.29 4.78 -9.60
CA LEU A 76 1.73 5.99 -9.01
C LEU A 76 2.79 6.75 -8.21
N ASP A 77 3.52 6.04 -7.36
CA ASP A 77 4.55 6.64 -6.50
C ASP A 77 5.55 5.57 -6.05
N THR A 78 6.75 6.02 -5.66
CA THR A 78 7.78 5.19 -5.03
C THR A 78 8.35 5.94 -3.84
N ILE A 79 8.27 5.32 -2.66
CA ILE A 79 8.59 5.97 -1.39
C ILE A 79 9.50 5.04 -0.60
N THR A 80 10.69 5.51 -0.23
CA THR A 80 11.60 4.78 0.65
C THR A 80 11.50 5.36 2.06
N VAL A 81 11.36 4.48 3.06
CA VAL A 81 11.32 4.85 4.48
C VAL A 81 12.28 4.00 5.29
N SER A 82 13.00 4.64 6.20
CA SER A 82 13.95 4.03 7.14
C SER A 82 13.20 3.36 8.30
N PRO A 83 13.85 2.48 9.08
CA PRO A 83 13.23 1.88 10.27
C PRO A 83 12.68 2.94 11.23
N GLY A 84 11.40 2.79 11.61
CA GLY A 84 10.67 3.73 12.47
C GLY A 84 10.01 4.89 11.73
N GLU A 85 10.30 5.08 10.43
CA GLU A 85 9.67 6.13 9.62
C GLU A 85 8.33 5.69 9.04
N GLN A 86 7.47 6.69 8.83
CA GLN A 86 6.14 6.51 8.28
C GLN A 86 5.82 7.62 7.29
N PHE A 87 4.94 7.32 6.34
CA PHE A 87 4.42 8.29 5.39
C PHE A 87 2.89 8.27 5.38
N THR A 88 2.32 9.42 5.00
CA THR A 88 0.91 9.54 4.65
C THR A 88 0.80 10.44 3.44
N LYS A 89 0.29 9.90 2.34
CA LYS A 89 0.08 10.64 1.10
C LYS A 89 -1.34 10.46 0.60
N THR A 90 -1.86 11.50 -0.06
CA THR A 90 -3.19 11.48 -0.68
C THR A 90 -3.02 11.61 -2.18
N TYR A 91 -3.74 10.79 -2.94
CA TYR A 91 -3.72 10.76 -4.40
C TYR A 91 -5.14 10.85 -4.93
N ASP A 92 -5.31 11.53 -6.05
CA ASP A 92 -6.50 11.37 -6.87
C ASP A 92 -6.53 9.96 -7.44
N VAL A 93 -7.72 9.42 -7.69
CA VAL A 93 -7.90 8.06 -8.22
C VAL A 93 -8.19 8.11 -9.72
N PRO A 94 -7.17 8.04 -10.61
CA PRO A 94 -7.40 7.91 -12.04
C PRO A 94 -7.66 6.46 -12.50
N GLY A 95 -7.59 5.47 -11.60
CA GLY A 95 -7.66 4.05 -11.91
C GLY A 95 -8.77 3.27 -11.21
N THR A 96 -8.82 1.96 -11.46
CA THR A 96 -9.81 1.04 -10.90
C THR A 96 -9.28 0.28 -9.68
N GLY A 97 -7.97 0.03 -9.63
CA GLY A 97 -7.32 -0.74 -8.58
C GLY A 97 -5.99 -0.13 -8.09
N LEU A 98 -5.63 -0.42 -6.85
CA LEU A 98 -4.33 -0.08 -6.26
C LEU A 98 -3.63 -1.34 -5.76
N ALA A 99 -2.45 -1.62 -6.30
CA ALA A 99 -1.54 -2.65 -5.79
C ALA A 99 -0.38 -1.99 -5.05
N ILE A 100 0.08 -2.61 -3.97
CA ILE A 100 1.18 -2.10 -3.14
C ILE A 100 2.23 -3.18 -3.01
N LYS A 101 3.43 -2.88 -3.50
CA LYS A 101 4.61 -3.73 -3.30
C LYS A 101 5.56 -3.06 -2.33
N ALA A 102 6.18 -3.84 -1.47
CA ALA A 102 7.21 -3.38 -0.57
C ALA A 102 8.49 -4.19 -0.82
N GLU A 103 9.62 -3.52 -0.91
CA GLU A 103 10.93 -4.10 -1.23
C GLU A 103 11.94 -3.70 -0.16
N ALA A 104 12.55 -4.69 0.48
CA ALA A 104 13.61 -4.51 1.45
C ALA A 104 14.96 -4.33 0.75
N ASP A 105 15.79 -3.43 1.26
CA ASP A 105 17.14 -3.20 0.73
C ASP A 105 18.04 -4.45 0.88
N VAL A 106 19.08 -4.52 0.04
CA VAL A 106 20.03 -5.64 0.05
C VAL A 106 21.02 -5.43 1.19
N GLY A 107 20.79 -6.08 2.33
CA GLY A 107 21.75 -6.12 3.44
C GLY A 107 21.15 -5.92 4.85
N GLY A 108 19.90 -5.45 4.95
CA GLY A 108 19.14 -5.42 6.21
C GLY A 108 18.32 -6.70 6.34
N GLY A 109 18.45 -7.46 7.42
CA GLY A 109 17.93 -8.83 7.54
C GLY A 109 16.43 -8.97 7.39
N ILE A 110 15.63 -8.75 8.44
CA ILE A 110 14.17 -8.89 8.38
C ILE A 110 13.51 -7.54 8.67
N ASP A 111 12.67 -7.10 7.75
CA ASP A 111 11.87 -5.88 7.88
C ASP A 111 10.40 -6.20 8.09
N ALA A 112 9.69 -5.31 8.78
CA ALA A 112 8.25 -5.41 8.98
C ALA A 112 7.58 -4.09 8.62
N VAL A 113 6.56 -4.15 7.78
CA VAL A 113 5.85 -2.97 7.29
C VAL A 113 4.37 -3.00 7.63
N ASP A 114 3.81 -1.83 7.90
CA ASP A 114 2.38 -1.61 8.03
C ASP A 114 1.88 -0.75 6.88
N VAL A 115 0.71 -1.07 6.34
CA VAL A 115 0.06 -0.28 5.30
C VAL A 115 -1.42 -0.16 5.62
N ALA A 116 -1.99 1.03 5.42
CA ALA A 116 -3.43 1.25 5.45
C ALA A 116 -3.84 2.16 4.29
N VAL A 117 -4.99 1.87 3.69
CA VAL A 117 -5.55 2.66 2.60
C VAL A 117 -6.97 3.06 2.96
N PHE A 118 -7.24 4.35 2.81
CA PHE A 118 -8.55 4.95 2.99
C PHE A 118 -9.04 5.52 1.66
N GLY A 119 -10.29 5.25 1.30
CA GLY A 119 -10.96 5.87 0.15
C GLY A 119 -11.93 6.96 0.61
N TYR A 120 -11.90 8.12 -0.03
CA TYR A 120 -12.82 9.22 0.23
C TYR A 120 -13.91 9.32 -0.84
N LYS A 121 -15.17 9.41 -0.40
CA LYS A 121 -16.35 9.56 -1.27
C LYS A 121 -17.32 10.61 -0.71
N PHE A 122 -17.81 11.50 -1.57
CA PHE A 122 -18.85 12.49 -1.23
C PHE A 122 -20.26 11.90 -1.13
#